data_AF-A0A4Q9JXC1-F1
#
_entry.id   AF-A0A4Q9JXC1-F1
#
_cell.length_a   1.000
_cell.length_b   1.000
_cell.length_c   1.000
_cell.angle_alpha   90.00
_cell.angle_beta   90.00
_cell.angle_gamma   90.00
#
_symmetry.space_group_name_H-M   'P 1'
#
loop_
_entity.id
_entity.type
_entity.pdbx_description
1 polymer ?
#
loop_
_entity_poly.entity_id
_entity_poly.type
_entity_poly.pdbx_seq_one_letter_code
_entity_poly.pdbx_strand_id
1 'polypeptide(L)'
;MERIICLLILLNLRLFAQDEFIFWAELSSRNLVLFHQSQNISLAMTKSDNFFSDFVCELPYTQKDYIKFPKNSLGLIDEDMPKKIKLDFLNSHKNELSECFIGAKIQIKSFTQTNLLKAQNEIYIKILPLRFSVDFGSNSALIYYLRKK
;
A
#
# COMPACT_ATOMS: atom_id res chain seq x y z
N MET A 1 20.47 35.57 16.52
CA MET A 1 19.04 35.63 16.12
C MET A 1 18.74 34.74 14.91
N GLU A 2 19.68 34.53 13.98
CA GLU A 2 19.49 33.68 12.79
C GLU A 2 19.37 32.17 13.08
N ARG A 3 20.05 31.65 14.11
CA ARG A 3 19.96 30.22 14.48
C ARG A 3 18.56 29.78 14.92
N ILE A 4 17.78 30.66 15.55
CA ILE A 4 16.42 30.37 16.01
C ILE A 4 15.45 30.30 14.82
N ILE A 5 15.65 31.18 13.84
CA ILE A 5 14.84 31.23 12.61
C ILE A 5 15.06 29.96 11.76
N CYS A 6 16.31 29.51 11.61
CA CYS A 6 16.59 28.25 10.90
C CYS A 6 16.03 27.01 11.63
N LEU A 7 16.06 26.99 12.97
CA LEU A 7 15.43 25.93 13.76
C LEU A 7 13.91 25.93 13.61
N LEU A 8 13.27 27.09 13.57
CA LEU A 8 11.83 27.21 13.29
C LEU A 8 11.47 26.75 11.88
N ILE A 9 12.29 27.05 10.87
CA ILE A 9 12.08 26.58 9.49
C ILE A 9 12.20 25.04 9.42
N LEU A 10 13.20 24.45 10.08
CA LEU A 10 13.37 23.00 10.18
C LEU A 10 12.26 22.31 10.99
N LEU A 11 11.69 22.99 11.98
CA LEU A 11 10.55 22.48 12.77
C LEU A 11 9.26 22.46 11.93
N ASN A 12 9.04 23.50 11.11
CA ASN A 12 7.88 23.59 10.21
C ASN A 12 7.97 22.61 9.02
N LEU A 13 9.17 22.24 8.57
CA LEU A 13 9.37 21.23 7.53
C LEU A 13 9.03 19.79 7.96
N ARG A 14 8.89 19.52 9.27
CA ARG A 14 8.48 18.20 9.77
C ARG A 14 6.98 17.94 9.67
N LEU A 15 6.19 18.96 9.37
CA LEU A 15 4.74 18.84 9.30
C LEU A 15 4.32 18.44 7.87
N PHE A 16 3.67 17.27 7.79
CA PHE A 16 2.90 16.76 6.66
C PHE A 16 3.62 16.00 5.54
N ALA A 17 4.49 15.06 5.90
CA ALA A 17 4.68 13.88 5.05
C ALA A 17 3.58 12.86 5.41
N GLN A 18 2.37 13.04 4.86
CA GLN A 18 1.27 12.06 4.92
C GLN A 18 1.80 10.65 4.62
N ASP A 19 1.24 9.65 5.31
CA ASP A 19 1.63 8.24 5.15
C ASP A 19 1.00 7.66 3.89
N GLU A 20 1.57 8.08 2.77
CA GLU A 20 1.30 7.52 1.45
C GLU A 20 2.18 6.29 1.22
N PHE A 21 1.59 5.25 0.65
CA PHE A 21 2.23 3.99 0.33
C PHE A 21 2.02 3.65 -1.14
N ILE A 22 2.91 2.82 -1.67
CA ILE A 22 2.83 2.29 -3.03
C ILE A 22 2.64 0.78 -2.95
N PHE A 23 1.61 0.29 -3.63
CA PHE A 23 1.37 -1.14 -3.83
C PHE A 23 1.55 -1.49 -5.31
N TRP A 24 2.23 -2.61 -5.58
CA TRP A 24 2.28 -3.22 -6.90
C TRP A 24 2.36 -4.73 -6.79
N ALA A 25 1.90 -5.43 -7.84
CA ALA A 25 1.94 -6.87 -7.92
C ALA A 25 2.18 -7.35 -9.35
N GLU A 26 2.81 -8.50 -9.48
CA GLU A 26 3.10 -9.20 -10.73
C GLU A 26 2.85 -10.70 -10.55
N LEU A 27 2.11 -11.28 -11.49
CA LEU A 27 1.74 -12.68 -11.50
C LEU A 27 1.94 -13.23 -12.91
N SER A 28 2.70 -14.31 -13.05
CA SER A 28 2.94 -14.96 -14.33
C SER A 28 2.61 -16.43 -14.24
N SER A 29 1.80 -16.91 -15.19
CA SER A 29 1.39 -18.31 -15.30
C SER A 29 1.70 -18.86 -16.69
N ARG A 30 2.03 -20.14 -16.74
CA ARG A 30 2.28 -20.90 -17.96
C ARG A 30 1.48 -22.18 -17.92
N ASN A 31 0.66 -22.43 -18.93
CA ASN A 31 -0.24 -23.57 -19.04
C ASN A 31 -1.09 -23.76 -17.77
N LEU A 32 -1.64 -22.66 -17.24
CA LEU A 32 -2.42 -22.61 -15.99
C LEU A 32 -1.61 -22.91 -14.71
N VAL A 33 -0.30 -23.10 -14.80
CA VAL A 33 0.59 -23.26 -13.65
C VAL A 33 1.26 -21.93 -13.33
N LEU A 34 1.08 -21.46 -12.10
CA LEU A 34 1.76 -20.27 -11.59
C LEU A 34 3.26 -20.56 -11.44
N PHE A 35 4.12 -19.73 -12.03
CA PHE A 35 5.58 -19.88 -11.92
C PHE A 35 6.27 -18.63 -11.37
N HIS A 36 5.59 -17.49 -11.37
CA HIS A 36 6.12 -16.26 -10.79
C HIS A 36 5.00 -15.47 -10.09
N GLN A 37 5.27 -15.05 -8.86
CA GLN A 37 4.40 -14.17 -8.09
C GLN A 37 5.28 -13.22 -7.29
N SER A 38 5.04 -11.93 -7.46
CA SER A 38 5.68 -10.86 -6.69
C SER A 38 4.64 -9.84 -6.28
N GLN A 39 4.71 -9.40 -5.04
CA GLN A 39 3.85 -8.37 -4.48
C GLN A 39 4.72 -7.52 -3.57
N ASN A 40 4.52 -6.21 -3.53
CA ASN A 40 5.35 -5.35 -2.71
C ASN A 40 4.57 -4.12 -2.24
N ILE A 41 4.89 -3.68 -1.02
CA ILE A 41 4.37 -2.47 -0.39
C ILE A 41 5.57 -1.64 0.04
N SER A 42 5.60 -0.37 -0.35
CA SER A 42 6.66 0.55 0.05
C SER A 42 6.09 1.91 0.46
N LEU A 43 6.90 2.69 1.17
CA LEU A 43 6.58 4.09 1.48
C LEU A 43 6.71 4.94 0.21
N ALA A 44 5.77 5.85 -0.01
CA ALA A 44 5.93 6.87 -1.04
C ALA A 44 6.97 7.90 -0.58
N MET A 45 7.94 8.19 -1.45
CA MET A 45 8.98 9.17 -1.17
C MET A 45 8.54 10.61 -1.42
N THR A 46 7.47 10.80 -2.19
CA THR A 46 6.91 12.10 -2.51
C THR A 46 5.44 12.12 -2.16
N LYS A 47 4.99 13.26 -1.64
CA LYS A 47 3.57 13.53 -1.52
C LYS A 47 2.96 13.60 -2.91
N SER A 48 1.75 13.13 -3.02
CA SER A 48 0.95 13.29 -4.20
C SER A 48 0.43 14.77 -4.19
N ASP A 49 0.52 15.54 -5.31
CA ASP A 49 -0.25 16.79 -5.60
C ASP A 49 -1.54 16.67 -6.50
N ASN A 50 -2.72 17.09 -6.01
CA ASN A 50 -4.06 17.01 -6.67
C ASN A 50 -4.66 15.59 -6.93
N PHE A 51 -5.14 14.90 -5.88
CA PHE A 51 -5.85 13.59 -5.97
C PHE A 51 -7.21 13.66 -5.30
N PHE A 52 -8.05 12.70 -5.68
CA PHE A 52 -9.18 12.26 -4.88
C PHE A 52 -8.77 11.03 -4.06
N SER A 53 -9.19 11.01 -2.80
CA SER A 53 -9.10 9.86 -1.91
C SER A 53 -10.40 9.06 -1.99
N ASP A 54 -10.37 7.93 -2.69
CA ASP A 54 -11.50 7.02 -2.78
C ASP A 54 -11.36 5.94 -1.70
N PHE A 55 -12.35 5.79 -0.82
CA PHE A 55 -12.36 4.69 0.15
C PHE A 55 -12.42 3.35 -0.59
N VAL A 56 -11.56 2.41 -0.19
CA VAL A 56 -11.47 1.09 -0.84
C VAL A 56 -11.91 -0.02 0.10
N CYS A 57 -11.33 -0.07 1.29
CA CYS A 57 -11.58 -1.13 2.25
C CYS A 57 -11.15 -0.75 3.67
N GLU A 58 -11.55 -1.59 4.60
CA GLU A 58 -11.18 -1.53 6.01
C GLU A 58 -10.41 -2.81 6.38
N LEU A 59 -9.27 -2.64 7.04
CA LEU A 59 -8.46 -3.73 7.57
C LEU A 59 -8.68 -3.82 9.09
N PRO A 60 -9.40 -4.85 9.59
CA PRO A 60 -9.62 -5.02 11.02
C PRO A 60 -8.34 -5.41 11.73
N TYR A 61 -8.14 -4.92 12.96
CA TYR A 61 -6.96 -5.27 13.75
C TYR A 61 -7.08 -6.67 14.36
N THR A 62 -5.99 -7.42 14.30
CA THR A 62 -5.85 -8.68 15.03
C THR A 62 -5.28 -8.42 16.42
N GLN A 63 -5.39 -9.40 17.31
CA GLN A 63 -4.80 -9.32 18.66
C GLN A 63 -3.28 -9.00 18.62
N LYS A 64 -2.58 -9.47 17.58
CA LYS A 64 -1.14 -9.20 17.41
C LYS A 64 -0.87 -7.72 17.11
N ASP A 65 -1.78 -7.04 16.45
CA ASP A 65 -1.61 -5.64 16.05
C ASP A 65 -1.85 -4.72 17.24
N TYR A 66 -2.87 -5.00 18.06
CA TYR A 66 -3.11 -4.29 19.32
C TYR A 66 -1.93 -4.34 20.30
N ILE A 67 -1.12 -5.39 20.26
CA ILE A 67 0.07 -5.54 21.11
C ILE A 67 1.25 -4.74 20.53
N LYS A 68 1.35 -4.65 19.21
CA LYS A 68 2.45 -3.98 18.51
C LYS A 68 2.29 -2.46 18.44
N PHE A 69 1.05 -1.98 18.38
CA PHE A 69 0.82 -0.55 18.21
C PHE A 69 1.17 0.25 19.48
N PRO A 70 1.91 1.36 19.32
CA PRO A 70 2.14 2.28 20.43
C PRO A 70 0.80 2.85 20.89
N LYS A 71 0.67 3.02 22.20
CA LYS A 71 -0.51 3.61 22.82
C LYS A 71 -0.19 5.01 23.31
N ASN A 72 -1.11 5.94 23.10
CA ASN A 72 -1.01 7.30 23.63
C ASN A 72 -1.31 7.34 25.14
N SER A 73 -1.23 8.53 25.73
CA SER A 73 -1.51 8.76 27.17
C SER A 73 -2.92 8.38 27.62
N LEU A 74 -3.85 8.21 26.69
CA LEU A 74 -5.24 7.78 26.91
C LEU A 74 -5.43 6.27 26.72
N GLY A 75 -4.35 5.52 26.44
CA GLY A 75 -4.40 4.08 26.19
C GLY A 75 -4.96 3.68 24.83
N LEU A 76 -5.22 4.65 23.94
CA LEU A 76 -5.67 4.43 22.57
C LEU A 76 -4.47 4.24 21.64
N ILE A 77 -4.71 3.62 20.48
CA ILE A 77 -3.67 3.49 19.44
C ILE A 77 -3.23 4.89 19.00
N ASP A 78 -1.92 5.11 19.00
CA ASP A 78 -1.33 6.37 18.59
C ASP A 78 -1.31 6.48 17.05
N GLU A 79 -2.05 7.44 16.51
CA GLU A 79 -2.12 7.72 15.07
C GLU A 79 -0.77 8.20 14.51
N ASP A 80 0.05 8.87 15.34
CA ASP A 80 1.38 9.39 15.01
C ASP A 80 2.48 8.32 15.18
N MET A 81 2.14 7.05 14.99
CA MET A 81 3.09 5.95 15.07
C MET A 81 4.18 6.04 13.96
N PRO A 82 5.40 5.57 14.24
CA PRO A 82 6.49 5.54 13.26
C PRO A 82 6.10 4.83 11.95
N LYS A 83 6.51 5.40 10.81
CA LYS A 83 6.26 4.87 9.45
C LYS A 83 6.63 3.40 9.28
N LYS A 84 7.67 2.94 9.97
CA LYS A 84 8.09 1.54 9.97
C LYS A 84 7.01 0.61 10.53
N ILE A 85 6.35 1.00 11.62
CA ILE A 85 5.27 0.21 12.24
C ILE A 85 4.07 0.13 11.30
N LYS A 86 3.71 1.27 10.67
CA LYS A 86 2.63 1.31 9.66
C LYS A 86 2.95 0.38 8.48
N LEU A 87 4.18 0.43 7.97
CA LEU A 87 4.62 -0.44 6.87
C LEU A 87 4.65 -1.92 7.28
N ASP A 88 5.09 -2.24 8.50
CA ASP A 88 5.13 -3.61 9.02
C ASP A 88 3.72 -4.19 9.15
N PHE A 89 2.74 -3.39 9.60
CA PHE A 89 1.32 -3.75 9.62
C PHE A 89 0.77 -4.03 8.21
N LEU A 90 1.03 -3.15 7.25
CA LEU A 90 0.57 -3.35 5.87
C LEU A 90 1.20 -4.60 5.24
N ASN A 91 2.44 -4.92 5.58
CA ASN A 91 3.09 -6.15 5.12
C ASN A 91 2.52 -7.41 5.80
N SER A 92 2.08 -7.34 7.06
CA SER A 92 1.41 -8.48 7.70
C SER A 92 0.01 -8.74 7.15
N HIS A 93 -0.69 -7.69 6.69
CA HIS A 93 -2.02 -7.77 6.07
C HIS A 93 -1.99 -7.65 4.53
N LYS A 94 -0.89 -8.09 3.92
CA LYS A 94 -0.61 -7.88 2.50
C LYS A 94 -1.61 -8.59 1.58
N ASN A 95 -2.10 -9.74 2.00
CA ASN A 95 -3.07 -10.52 1.22
C ASN A 95 -4.43 -9.81 1.23
N GLU A 96 -4.91 -9.43 2.41
CA GLU A 96 -6.16 -8.69 2.58
C GLU A 96 -6.09 -7.33 1.85
N LEU A 97 -4.96 -6.63 1.95
CA LEU A 97 -4.73 -5.38 1.23
C LEU A 97 -4.76 -5.58 -0.29
N SER A 98 -4.21 -6.69 -0.80
CA SER A 98 -4.22 -6.99 -2.24
C SER A 98 -5.65 -7.18 -2.75
N GLU A 99 -6.54 -7.77 -1.94
CA GLU A 99 -7.95 -7.96 -2.28
C GLU A 99 -8.68 -6.62 -2.41
N CYS A 100 -8.32 -5.62 -1.60
CA CYS A 100 -8.87 -4.27 -1.71
C CYS A 100 -8.66 -3.65 -3.10
N PHE A 101 -7.53 -3.96 -3.75
CA PHE A 101 -7.16 -3.36 -5.03
C PHE A 101 -7.49 -4.23 -6.26
N ILE A 102 -8.31 -5.28 -6.13
CA ILE A 102 -8.72 -6.14 -7.26
C ILE A 102 -9.42 -5.33 -8.37
N GLY A 103 -10.15 -4.27 -8.02
CA GLY A 103 -10.81 -3.38 -9.00
C GLY A 103 -9.90 -2.31 -9.61
N ALA A 104 -8.61 -2.24 -9.23
CA ALA A 104 -7.70 -1.22 -9.69
C ALA A 104 -7.20 -1.47 -11.13
N LYS A 105 -6.45 -0.51 -11.70
CA LYS A 105 -5.92 -0.63 -13.08
C LYS A 105 -4.90 -1.79 -13.18
N ILE A 106 -5.35 -2.91 -13.74
CA ILE A 106 -4.53 -4.10 -14.00
C ILE A 106 -4.12 -4.12 -15.49
N GLN A 107 -2.83 -4.36 -15.75
CA GLN A 107 -2.34 -4.69 -17.09
C GLN A 107 -2.30 -6.21 -17.26
N ILE A 108 -2.91 -6.72 -18.32
CA ILE A 108 -2.94 -8.14 -18.65
C ILE A 108 -2.28 -8.32 -20.02
N LYS A 109 -1.27 -9.21 -20.10
CA LYS A 109 -0.66 -9.66 -21.35
C LYS A 109 -0.78 -11.17 -21.43
N SER A 110 -1.43 -11.67 -22.47
CA SER A 110 -1.55 -13.11 -22.73
C SER A 110 -0.89 -13.46 -24.06
N PHE A 111 -0.12 -14.54 -24.06
CA PHE A 111 0.52 -15.11 -25.23
C PHE A 111 0.03 -16.55 -25.39
N THR A 112 -0.55 -16.85 -26.55
CA THR A 112 -1.00 -18.20 -26.90
C THR A 112 -0.25 -18.67 -28.13
N GLN A 113 0.55 -19.73 -28.00
CA GLN A 113 1.20 -20.40 -29.12
C GLN A 113 0.52 -21.74 -29.35
N THR A 114 -0.11 -21.91 -30.51
CA THR A 114 -0.70 -23.18 -30.94
C THR A 114 0.19 -23.80 -32.00
N ASN A 115 0.68 -25.01 -31.73
CA ASN A 115 1.34 -25.85 -32.72
C ASN A 115 0.53 -27.14 -32.88
N LEU A 116 0.66 -27.84 -34.01
CA LEU A 116 -0.22 -28.91 -34.54
C LEU A 116 -0.85 -29.90 -33.53
N LEU A 117 -0.29 -30.11 -32.33
CA LEU A 117 -0.86 -30.94 -31.24
C LEU A 117 -0.61 -30.37 -29.81
N LYS A 118 -0.12 -29.13 -29.66
CA LYS A 118 0.20 -28.51 -28.37
C LYS A 118 -0.21 -27.04 -28.35
N ALA A 119 -1.06 -26.66 -27.39
CA ALA A 119 -1.30 -25.27 -27.03
C ALA A 119 -0.42 -24.92 -25.83
N GLN A 120 0.44 -23.91 -25.97
CA GLN A 120 1.13 -23.29 -24.85
C GLN A 120 0.50 -21.92 -24.60
N ASN A 121 0.13 -21.66 -23.34
CA ASN A 121 -0.45 -20.39 -22.92
C ASN A 121 0.42 -19.77 -21.83
N GLU A 122 0.82 -18.52 -22.00
CA GLU A 122 1.48 -17.74 -20.97
C GLU A 122 0.65 -16.49 -20.68
N ILE A 123 0.35 -16.25 -19.40
CA ILE A 123 -0.42 -15.10 -18.95
C ILE A 123 0.41 -14.34 -17.94
N TYR A 124 0.65 -13.06 -18.21
CA TYR A 124 1.34 -12.11 -17.37
C TYR A 124 0.33 -11.05 -16.91
N ILE A 125 0.10 -10.97 -15.61
CA ILE A 125 -0.80 -10.01 -14.97
C ILE A 125 0.06 -9.08 -14.11
N LYS A 126 -0.05 -7.78 -14.34
CA LYS A 126 0.68 -6.77 -13.59
C LYS A 126 -0.27 -5.71 -13.07
N ILE A 127 -0.32 -5.54 -11.76
CA ILE A 127 -0.94 -4.39 -11.12
C ILE A 127 0.08 -3.26 -11.18
N LEU A 128 -0.27 -2.16 -11.84
CA LEU A 128 0.58 -0.98 -11.89
C LEU A 128 0.81 -0.42 -10.49
N PRO A 129 1.89 0.34 -10.23
CA PRO A 129 2.08 1.01 -8.95
C PRO A 129 0.88 1.90 -8.62
N LEU A 130 0.14 1.53 -7.58
CA LEU A 130 -0.99 2.26 -7.03
C LEU A 130 -0.53 2.99 -5.78
N ARG A 131 -0.93 4.26 -5.65
CA ARG A 131 -0.71 5.04 -4.43
C ARG A 131 -1.95 4.97 -3.56
N PHE A 132 -1.75 4.79 -2.25
CA PHE A 132 -2.84 4.76 -1.28
C PHE A 132 -2.39 5.43 0.03
N SER A 133 -3.36 5.92 0.80
CA SER A 133 -3.16 6.42 2.16
C SER A 133 -3.90 5.55 3.16
N VAL A 134 -3.46 5.59 4.41
CA VAL A 134 -3.99 4.76 5.49
C VAL A 134 -4.29 5.63 6.69
N ASP A 135 -5.53 5.56 7.16
CA ASP A 135 -5.94 6.17 8.42
C ASP A 135 -6.09 5.06 9.46
N PHE A 136 -5.33 5.14 10.55
CA PHE A 136 -5.37 4.16 11.64
C PHE A 136 -6.43 4.60 12.65
N GLY A 137 -7.58 3.93 12.65
CA GLY A 137 -8.64 4.16 13.63
C GLY A 137 -8.41 3.38 14.93
N SER A 138 -9.43 3.32 15.79
CA SER A 138 -9.34 2.60 17.07
C SER A 138 -9.37 1.06 16.92
N ASN A 139 -10.09 0.55 15.91
CA ASN A 139 -10.35 -0.88 15.73
C ASN A 139 -9.87 -1.44 14.39
N SER A 140 -9.58 -0.56 13.45
CA SER A 140 -9.27 -0.92 12.07
C SER A 140 -8.51 0.20 11.37
N ALA A 141 -7.79 -0.17 10.31
CA ALA A 141 -7.15 0.76 9.40
C ALA A 141 -8.03 0.95 8.16
N LEU A 142 -8.32 2.21 7.82
CA LEU A 142 -9.08 2.58 6.65
C LEU A 142 -8.12 2.85 5.49
N ILE A 143 -8.37 2.20 4.35
CA ILE A 143 -7.51 2.27 3.17
C ILE A 143 -8.20 3.14 2.10
N TYR A 144 -7.48 4.15 1.64
CA TYR A 144 -7.94 5.07 0.60
C TYR A 144 -7.03 5.01 -0.62
N TYR A 145 -7.61 4.82 -1.80
CA TYR A 145 -6.90 4.89 -3.06
C TYR A 145 -6.73 6.35 -3.48
N LEU A 146 -5.49 6.73 -3.83
CA LEU A 146 -5.16 8.07 -4.30
C LEU A 146 -5.24 8.13 -5.82
N ARG A 147 -6.38 8.60 -6.33
CA ARG A 147 -6.64 8.71 -7.77
C ARG A 147 -6.29 10.11 -8.28
N LYS A 148 -5.41 10.17 -9.28
CA LYS A 148 -5.09 11.43 -9.96
C LYS A 148 -6.34 11.98 -10.65
N LYS A 149 -6.58 13.28 -10.46
CA LYS A 149 -7.65 14.04 -11.13
C LYS A 149 -7.52 14.03 -12.65
#